data_AF-A0A0F9EMQ4-F1
#
_entry.id   AF-A0A0F9EMQ4-F1
#
_cell.length_a   1.000
_cell.length_b   1.000
_cell.length_c   1.000
_cell.angle_alpha   90.00
_cell.angle_beta   90.00
_cell.angle_gamma   90.00
#
_symmetry.space_group_name_H-M   'P 1'
#
loop_
_entity.id
_entity.type
_entity.pdbx_description
1 polymer ?
#
loop_
_entity_poly.entity_id
_entity_poly.type
_entity_poly.pdbx_seq_one_letter_code
_entity_poly.pdbx_strand_id
1 'polypeptide(L)'
;MTNVLTTTFRLAKDAGACQESYRKFAKHKGSVRKWGEDKPFSLLEVLEVCGIDDTLWTLRCCTESDKARRLSQIFACDCAEHVVHIYEKYYPTDTRPRHCIEVIRKYIAGEVTPEEGDAARDAARDAARAAERAAAGAA
;
A
#
# COMPACT_ATOMS: atom_id res chain seq x y z
N MET A 1 -9.65 -10.91 -19.82
CA MET A 1 -10.48 -10.34 -18.73
C MET A 1 -9.68 -9.23 -18.10
N THR A 2 -10.14 -7.98 -18.18
CA THR A 2 -9.46 -6.84 -17.56
C THR A 2 -9.45 -7.04 -16.04
N ASN A 3 -8.24 -7.12 -15.48
CA ASN A 3 -7.98 -7.42 -14.07
C ASN A 3 -8.18 -6.14 -13.24
N VAL A 4 -9.40 -5.61 -13.24
CA VAL A 4 -9.75 -4.33 -12.60
C VAL A 4 -9.96 -4.57 -11.11
N LEU A 5 -9.23 -3.83 -10.27
CA LEU A 5 -9.47 -3.78 -8.83
C LEU A 5 -10.68 -2.88 -8.55
N THR A 6 -11.52 -3.32 -7.62
CA THR A 6 -12.73 -2.59 -7.23
C THR A 6 -12.78 -2.36 -5.72
N THR A 7 -13.51 -1.32 -5.31
CA THR A 7 -13.90 -1.08 -3.93
C THR A 7 -15.35 -0.62 -3.86
N THR A 8 -15.88 -0.40 -2.67
CA THR A 8 -17.25 0.09 -2.43
C THR A 8 -17.21 1.27 -1.45
N PHE A 9 -18.31 2.03 -1.36
CA PHE A 9 -18.41 3.08 -0.35
C PHE A 9 -18.39 2.48 1.06
N ARG A 10 -19.01 1.31 1.25
CA ARG A 10 -18.97 0.57 2.52
C ARG A 10 -17.53 0.24 2.93
N LEU A 11 -16.78 -0.43 2.05
CA LEU A 11 -15.38 -0.82 2.30
C LEU A 11 -14.49 0.39 2.56
N ALA A 12 -14.62 1.44 1.75
CA ALA A 12 -13.84 2.67 1.93
C ALA A 12 -14.17 3.36 3.27
N LYS A 13 -15.45 3.43 3.65
CA LYS A 13 -15.89 4.01 4.93
C LYS A 13 -15.36 3.22 6.12
N ASP A 14 -15.49 1.89 6.09
CA ASP A 14 -15.06 1.01 7.17
C ASP A 14 -13.53 1.02 7.33
N ALA A 15 -12.79 1.23 6.23
CA ALA A 15 -11.33 1.44 6.24
C ALA A 15 -10.90 2.86 6.64
N GLY A 16 -11.83 3.76 6.94
CA GLY A 16 -11.54 5.13 7.39
C GLY A 16 -11.13 6.09 6.28
N ALA A 17 -11.78 6.03 5.12
CA ALA A 17 -11.52 6.94 4.01
C ALA A 17 -11.64 8.41 4.42
N CYS A 18 -10.74 9.25 3.90
CA CYS A 18 -10.78 10.69 4.11
C CYS A 18 -12.15 11.25 3.70
N GLN A 19 -12.75 12.08 4.56
CA GLN A 19 -14.08 12.62 4.32
C GLN A 19 -14.16 13.45 3.04
N GLU A 20 -13.08 14.17 2.68
CA GLU A 20 -13.03 15.00 1.49
C GLU A 20 -13.13 14.14 0.22
N SER A 21 -12.20 13.19 0.03
CA SER A 21 -12.16 12.30 -1.12
C SER A 21 -13.40 11.41 -1.20
N TYR A 22 -13.90 10.93 -0.05
CA TYR A 22 -15.14 10.16 0.02
C TYR A 22 -16.35 10.98 -0.48
N ARG A 23 -16.49 12.23 -0.02
CA ARG A 23 -17.58 13.12 -0.46
C ARG A 23 -17.43 13.53 -1.92
N LYS A 24 -16.20 13.77 -2.39
CA LYS A 24 -15.89 14.06 -3.79
C LYS A 24 -16.35 12.92 -4.69
N PHE A 25 -15.96 11.68 -4.36
CA PHE A 25 -16.35 10.50 -5.12
C PHE A 25 -17.86 10.20 -5.02
N ALA A 26 -18.46 10.41 -3.85
CA ALA A 26 -19.91 10.30 -3.67
C ALA A 26 -20.70 11.28 -4.53
N LYS A 27 -20.22 12.53 -4.68
CA LYS A 27 -20.82 13.53 -5.57
C LYS A 27 -20.69 13.12 -7.03
N HIS A 28 -19.54 12.59 -7.45
CA HIS A 28 -19.34 12.03 -8.79
C HIS A 28 -20.35 10.91 -9.11
N LYS A 29 -20.60 10.02 -8.15
CA LYS A 29 -21.65 8.97 -8.25
C LYS A 29 -23.09 9.48 -8.03
N GLY A 30 -23.29 10.78 -7.86
CA GLY A 30 -24.59 11.42 -7.60
C GLY A 30 -25.08 11.38 -6.15
N SER A 31 -24.76 10.33 -5.40
CA SER A 31 -24.73 10.24 -3.92
C SER A 31 -24.57 8.78 -3.54
N VAL A 32 -24.08 8.51 -2.32
CA VAL A 32 -24.02 7.12 -1.80
C VAL A 32 -25.41 6.48 -1.75
N ARG A 33 -26.44 7.23 -1.34
CA ARG A 33 -27.83 6.73 -1.26
C ARG A 33 -28.39 6.35 -2.64
N LYS A 34 -28.15 7.16 -3.67
CA LYS A 34 -28.65 6.90 -5.03
C LYS A 34 -27.84 5.80 -5.73
N TRP A 35 -26.53 5.77 -5.52
CA TRP A 35 -25.66 4.77 -6.11
C TRP A 35 -25.86 3.39 -5.45
N GLY A 36 -25.82 3.33 -4.11
CA GLY A 36 -25.80 2.12 -3.29
C GLY A 36 -24.41 1.90 -2.68
N GLU A 37 -24.33 1.73 -1.36
CA GLU A 37 -23.04 1.71 -0.66
C GLU A 37 -22.17 0.47 -0.94
N ASP A 38 -22.79 -0.65 -1.31
CA ASP A 38 -22.13 -1.92 -1.63
C ASP A 38 -21.89 -2.11 -3.14
N LYS A 39 -22.31 -1.16 -3.98
CA LYS A 39 -22.07 -1.27 -5.43
C LYS A 39 -20.59 -0.98 -5.74
N PRO A 40 -19.88 -1.92 -6.39
CA PRO A 40 -18.47 -1.76 -6.67
C PRO A 40 -18.22 -0.66 -7.71
N PHE A 41 -17.07 0.01 -7.57
CA PHE A 41 -16.52 0.92 -8.55
C PHE A 41 -15.01 0.68 -8.69
N SER A 42 -14.48 1.00 -9.88
CA SER A 42 -13.10 0.72 -10.27
C SER A 42 -12.12 1.67 -9.60
N LEU A 43 -10.93 1.18 -9.22
CA LEU A 43 -9.82 2.03 -8.78
C LEU A 43 -9.31 2.97 -9.90
N LEU A 44 -9.54 2.64 -11.17
CA LEU A 44 -9.26 3.57 -12.28
C LEU A 44 -10.19 4.79 -12.23
N GLU A 45 -11.45 4.59 -11.85
CA GLU A 45 -12.38 5.72 -11.67
C GLU A 45 -12.00 6.54 -10.44
N VAL A 46 -11.53 5.90 -9.36
CA VAL A 46 -10.95 6.60 -8.20
C VAL A 46 -9.74 7.43 -8.64
N LEU A 47 -8.90 6.92 -9.53
CA LEU A 47 -7.73 7.65 -10.05
C LEU A 47 -8.15 8.89 -10.83
N GLU A 48 -9.14 8.77 -11.70
CA GLU A 48 -9.65 9.87 -12.51
C GLU A 48 -10.31 10.96 -11.66
N VAL A 49 -11.01 10.58 -10.58
CA VAL A 49 -11.81 11.50 -9.77
C VAL A 49 -11.04 12.06 -8.58
N CYS A 50 -10.35 11.21 -7.82
CA CYS A 50 -9.70 11.56 -6.57
C CYS A 50 -8.19 11.80 -6.73
N GLY A 51 -7.55 11.13 -7.69
CA GLY A 51 -6.11 11.23 -7.94
C GLY A 51 -5.33 10.07 -7.33
N ILE A 52 -4.02 10.06 -7.58
CA ILE A 52 -3.15 8.91 -7.32
C ILE A 52 -3.05 8.55 -5.84
N ASP A 53 -3.00 9.54 -4.94
CA ASP A 53 -2.84 9.29 -3.50
C ASP A 53 -4.01 8.49 -2.93
N ASP A 54 -5.25 8.89 -3.28
CA ASP A 54 -6.46 8.18 -2.89
C ASP A 54 -6.56 6.81 -3.57
N THR A 55 -6.14 6.68 -4.83
CA THR A 55 -6.09 5.39 -5.51
C THR A 55 -5.13 4.41 -4.84
N LEU A 56 -3.91 4.85 -4.51
CA LEU A 56 -2.95 4.01 -3.79
C LEU A 56 -3.49 3.65 -2.40
N TRP A 57 -4.14 4.59 -1.71
CA TRP A 57 -4.76 4.35 -0.41
C TRP A 57 -5.87 3.29 -0.47
N THR A 58 -6.70 3.30 -1.52
CA THR A 58 -7.84 2.36 -1.68
C THR A 58 -7.43 0.91 -1.94
N LEU A 59 -6.16 0.64 -2.26
CA LEU A 59 -5.64 -0.74 -2.34
C LEU A 59 -5.82 -1.52 -1.02
N ARG A 60 -5.97 -0.83 0.11
CA ARG A 60 -6.21 -1.45 1.43
C ARG A 60 -7.63 -1.96 1.63
N CYS A 61 -8.58 -1.54 0.80
CA CYS A 61 -10.00 -1.83 0.95
C CYS A 61 -10.65 -2.29 -0.37
N CYS A 62 -9.90 -3.02 -1.19
CA CYS A 62 -10.44 -3.62 -2.40
C CYS A 62 -11.24 -4.89 -2.12
N THR A 63 -12.24 -5.16 -2.96
CA THR A 63 -12.99 -6.43 -2.96
C THR A 63 -12.04 -7.61 -3.22
N GLU A 64 -11.11 -7.44 -4.15
CA GLU A 64 -10.07 -8.41 -4.49
C GLU A 64 -8.83 -8.25 -3.59
N SER A 65 -9.01 -8.42 -2.28
CA SER A 65 -8.01 -8.12 -1.25
C SER A 65 -6.62 -8.72 -1.50
N ASP A 66 -6.53 -9.99 -1.91
CA ASP A 66 -5.24 -10.64 -2.20
C ASP A 66 -4.54 -10.03 -3.42
N LYS A 67 -5.28 -9.69 -4.48
CA LYS A 67 -4.70 -9.05 -5.67
C LYS A 67 -4.22 -7.63 -5.33
N ALA A 68 -5.02 -6.88 -4.57
CA ALA A 68 -4.67 -5.53 -4.16
C ALA A 68 -3.45 -5.52 -3.20
N ARG A 69 -3.38 -6.49 -2.28
CA ARG A 69 -2.22 -6.70 -1.40
C ARG A 69 -0.96 -7.00 -2.22
N ARG A 70 -1.04 -7.93 -3.17
CA ARG A 70 0.09 -8.25 -4.06
C ARG A 70 0.56 -7.05 -4.87
N LEU A 71 -0.37 -6.29 -5.46
CA LEU A 71 -0.03 -5.06 -6.19
C LEU A 71 0.65 -4.03 -5.29
N SER A 72 0.12 -3.84 -4.07
CA SER A 72 0.70 -2.93 -3.07
C SER A 72 2.13 -3.33 -2.70
N GLN A 73 2.39 -4.63 -2.52
CA GLN A 73 3.72 -5.14 -2.19
C GLN A 73 4.70 -4.96 -3.36
N ILE A 74 4.28 -5.24 -4.60
CA ILE A 74 5.10 -5.01 -5.80
C ILE A 74 5.50 -3.53 -5.89
N PHE A 75 4.50 -2.64 -5.82
CA PHE A 75 4.73 -1.20 -5.91
C PHE A 75 5.64 -0.69 -4.77
N ALA A 76 5.42 -1.16 -3.54
CA ALA A 76 6.27 -0.80 -2.42
C ALA A 76 7.72 -1.27 -2.59
N CYS A 77 7.95 -2.47 -3.13
CA CYS A 77 9.28 -2.96 -3.46
C CYS A 77 9.94 -2.11 -4.55
N ASP A 78 9.22 -1.77 -5.64
CA ASP A 78 9.73 -0.90 -6.70
C ASP A 78 10.17 0.46 -6.10
N CYS A 79 9.32 1.09 -5.29
CA CYS A 79 9.65 2.34 -4.60
C CYS A 79 10.86 2.20 -3.66
N ALA A 80 10.91 1.13 -2.87
CA ALA A 80 11.99 0.91 -1.90
C ALA A 80 13.34 0.66 -2.61
N GLU A 81 13.35 -0.10 -3.70
CA GLU A 81 14.55 -0.35 -4.52
C GLU A 81 15.15 0.95 -5.06
N HIS A 82 14.32 1.94 -5.43
CA HIS A 82 14.81 3.23 -5.89
C HIS A 82 15.58 4.03 -4.83
N VAL A 83 15.28 3.83 -3.54
CA VAL A 83 15.82 4.68 -2.46
C VAL A 83 16.63 3.94 -1.41
N VAL A 84 16.69 2.60 -1.45
CA VAL A 84 17.39 1.78 -0.44
C VAL A 84 18.87 2.16 -0.30
N HIS A 85 19.50 2.61 -1.38
CA HIS A 85 20.87 3.08 -1.40
C HIS A 85 21.13 4.28 -0.45
N ILE A 86 20.11 5.09 -0.16
CA ILE A 86 20.20 6.19 0.82
C ILE A 86 20.42 5.60 2.21
N TYR A 87 19.66 4.57 2.59
CA TYR A 87 19.81 3.91 3.89
C TYR A 87 21.19 3.26 4.01
N GLU A 88 21.62 2.53 2.99
CA GLU A 88 22.89 1.79 2.98
C GLU A 88 24.12 2.70 3.06
N LYS A 89 24.01 3.94 2.57
CA LYS A 89 25.07 4.93 2.73
C LYS A 89 25.36 5.24 4.21
N TYR A 90 24.33 5.28 5.06
CA TYR A 90 24.47 5.58 6.49
C TYR A 90 24.63 4.32 7.35
N TYR A 91 24.09 3.18 6.89
CA TYR A 91 24.10 1.90 7.61
C TYR A 91 24.65 0.78 6.70
N PRO A 92 25.94 0.81 6.31
CA PRO A 92 26.49 -0.06 5.26
C PRO A 92 26.52 -1.55 5.63
N THR A 93 26.43 -1.89 6.92
CA THR A 93 26.42 -3.28 7.41
C THR A 93 25.01 -3.79 7.73
N ASP A 94 23.99 -2.94 7.65
CA ASP A 94 22.61 -3.31 7.97
C ASP A 94 21.84 -3.64 6.69
N THR A 95 21.70 -4.93 6.42
CA THR A 95 21.08 -5.46 5.20
C THR A 95 19.57 -5.60 5.31
N ARG A 96 18.95 -5.33 6.47
CA ARG A 96 17.53 -5.61 6.72
C ARG A 96 16.59 -4.98 5.67
N PRO A 97 16.76 -3.72 5.22
CA PRO A 97 15.91 -3.16 4.18
C PRO A 97 16.04 -3.88 2.82
N ARG A 98 17.27 -4.13 2.35
CA ARG A 98 17.49 -4.85 1.08
C ARG A 98 17.00 -6.29 1.15
N HIS A 99 17.24 -6.96 2.27
CA HIS A 99 16.75 -8.31 2.50
C HIS A 99 15.21 -8.38 2.48
N CYS A 100 14.51 -7.41 3.09
CA CYS A 100 13.05 -7.34 3.03
C CYS A 100 12.52 -7.21 1.60
N ILE A 101 13.17 -6.40 0.76
CA ILE A 101 12.80 -6.27 -0.66
C ILE A 101 12.90 -7.64 -1.34
N GLU A 102 14.03 -8.33 -1.20
CA GLU A 102 14.27 -9.64 -1.81
C GLU A 102 13.27 -10.70 -1.35
N VAL A 103 13.00 -10.77 -0.05
CA VAL A 103 12.04 -11.74 0.53
C VAL A 103 10.64 -11.46 0.02
N ILE A 104 10.20 -10.19 -0.04
CA ILE A 104 8.86 -9.87 -0.53
C ILE A 104 8.71 -10.20 -2.02
N ARG A 105 9.75 -10.00 -2.84
CA ARG A 105 9.73 -10.45 -4.25
C ARG A 105 9.58 -11.96 -4.37
N LYS A 106 10.32 -12.74 -3.56
CA LYS A 106 10.18 -14.20 -3.48
C LYS A 106 8.79 -14.62 -2.98
N TYR A 107 8.23 -13.89 -2.02
CA TYR A 107 6.89 -14.15 -1.49
C TYR A 107 5.82 -13.97 -2.57
N ILE A 108 5.95 -12.90 -3.36
CA ILE A 108 5.08 -12.64 -4.52
C ILE A 108 5.22 -13.76 -5.58
N ALA A 109 6.41 -14.34 -5.74
CA ALA A 109 6.66 -15.48 -6.61
C ALA A 109 6.20 -16.84 -6.03
N GLY A 110 5.79 -16.89 -4.76
CA GLY A 110 5.40 -18.12 -4.06
C GLY A 110 6.57 -19.00 -3.62
N GLU A 111 7.77 -18.42 -3.51
CA GLU A 111 9.02 -19.14 -3.19
C GLU A 111 9.34 -19.18 -1.68
N VAL A 112 8.69 -18.32 -0.88
CA VAL A 112 8.87 -18.21 0.58
C VAL A 112 7.49 -18.13 1.25
N THR A 113 7.43 -18.45 2.54
CA THR A 113 6.15 -18.47 3.28
C THR A 113 5.69 -17.05 3.67
N PRO A 114 4.40 -16.86 3.99
CA PRO A 114 3.92 -15.60 4.56
C PRO A 114 4.69 -15.16 5.82
N GLU A 115 5.05 -16.11 6.67
CA GLU A 115 5.77 -15.86 7.93
C GLU A 115 7.18 -15.34 7.69
N GLU A 116 7.89 -15.88 6.69
CA GLU A 116 9.19 -15.36 6.26
C GLU A 116 9.07 -13.92 5.73
N GLY A 117 8.02 -13.64 4.96
CA GLY A 117 7.71 -12.29 4.49
C GLY A 117 7.40 -11.30 5.61
N ASP A 118 6.63 -11.71 6.62
CA ASP A 118 6.30 -10.89 7.77
C ASP A 118 7.52 -10.63 8.66
N ALA A 119 8.33 -11.66 8.92
CA ALA A 119 9.57 -11.52 9.67
C ALA A 119 10.55 -10.53 9.01
N ALA A 120 10.72 -10.61 7.68
CA ALA A 120 11.59 -9.69 6.96
C ALA A 120 11.06 -8.24 6.99
N ARG A 121 9.74 -8.05 6.89
CA ARG A 121 9.09 -6.73 7.02
C ARG A 121 9.28 -6.13 8.40
N ASP A 122 9.13 -6.92 9.46
CA ASP A 122 9.28 -6.43 10.82
C ASP A 122 10.75 -6.09 11.12
N ALA A 123 11.70 -6.90 10.65
CA ALA A 123 13.13 -6.57 10.74
C ALA A 123 13.48 -5.25 10.02
N ALA A 124 12.96 -5.02 8.81
CA ALA A 124 13.18 -3.76 8.09
C ALA A 124 12.51 -2.56 8.78
N ARG A 125 11.33 -2.73 9.40
CA ARG A 125 10.67 -1.69 10.19
C ARG A 125 11.48 -1.31 11.42
N ASP A 126 12.05 -2.30 12.12
CA ASP A 126 12.91 -2.05 13.27
C ASP A 126 14.19 -1.31 12.85
N ALA A 127 14.74 -1.63 11.69
CA ALA A 127 15.87 -0.92 11.09
C ALA A 127 15.54 0.55 10.82
N ALA A 128 14.40 0.81 10.16
CA ALA A 128 13.94 2.16 9.87
C ALA A 128 13.67 2.99 11.15
N ARG A 129 13.03 2.40 12.16
CA ARG A 129 12.77 3.05 13.45
C ARG A 129 14.05 3.35 14.22
N ALA A 130 15.03 2.45 14.19
CA ALA A 130 16.34 2.70 14.79
C ALA A 130 17.05 3.88 14.12
N ALA A 131 17.02 3.93 12.78
CA ALA A 131 17.59 5.02 12.01
C ALA A 131 16.90 6.37 12.27
N GLU A 132 15.56 6.38 12.36
CA GLU A 132 14.78 7.58 12.71
C GLU A 132 15.17 8.11 14.10
N ARG A 133 15.25 7.25 15.11
CA ARG A 133 15.66 7.63 16.48
C ARG A 133 17.08 8.15 16.53
N ALA A 134 18.01 7.53 15.78
CA ALA A 134 19.39 7.97 15.70
C ALA A 134 19.48 9.38 15.07
N ALA A 135 18.70 9.65 14.03
CA ALA A 135 18.62 10.97 13.43
C ALA A 135 18.01 12.02 14.37
N ALA A 136 16.93 11.67 15.10
CA ALA A 136 16.28 12.56 16.05
C ALA A 136 17.16 12.90 17.28
N GLY A 137 18.00 11.97 17.73
CA GLY A 137 18.93 12.21 18.84
C GLY A 137 20.20 12.98 18.45
N ALA A 138 20.46 13.15 17.15
CA ALA A 138 21.59 13.91 16.63
C ALA A 138 21.26 15.39 16.31
N ALA A 139 19.98 15.78 16.43
CA ALA A 139 19.47 17.14 16.22
C ALA A 139 19.33 17.89 17.56
#